data_AF-A0A258W865-F1
#
_entry.id   AF-A0A258W865-F1
#
_cell.length_a   1.000
_cell.length_b   1.000
_cell.length_c   1.000
_cell.angle_alpha   90.00
_cell.angle_beta   90.00
_cell.angle_gamma   90.00
#
_symmetry.space_group_name_H-M   'P 1'
#
loop_
_entity.id
_entity.type
_entity.pdbx_description
1 polymer ?
#
loop_
_entity_poly.entity_id
_entity_poly.type
_entity_poly.pdbx_seq_one_letter_code
_entity_poly.pdbx_strand_id
1 'polypeptide(L)'
;MNELIKEEEREEGTKTGKQKTKTKKIKSAEDDQYRVVIQKESNDALEELVRRTNDGFEGGEVTKSDVVNLLISNHAKSFSDSEIKNLRLLHFDEKKVLRALLRKAGDDGDLPSEIKKVLREHLGISDSSKRRASKSAFDLSTEKSVDN
;
A
#
# COMPACT_ATOMS: atom_id res chain seq x y z
N MET A 1 -22.20 -76.25 31.78
CA MET A 1 -21.44 -75.95 33.01
C MET A 1 -21.34 -74.44 33.07
N ASN A 2 -22.12 -73.86 34.00
CA ASN A 2 -22.02 -72.54 34.63
C ASN A 2 -21.96 -71.27 33.74
N GLU A 3 -22.64 -70.17 34.00
CA GLU A 3 -23.72 -69.76 34.92
C GLU A 3 -23.92 -68.24 34.69
N LEU A 4 -25.13 -67.72 34.95
CA LEU A 4 -25.45 -66.33 35.35
C LEU A 4 -25.26 -65.22 34.29
N ILE A 5 -26.30 -64.79 33.58
CA ILE A 5 -27.39 -63.88 34.01
C ILE A 5 -26.88 -62.58 34.65
N LYS A 6 -27.00 -61.48 33.90
CA LYS A 6 -27.59 -60.24 34.42
C LYS A 6 -28.24 -59.45 33.28
N GLU A 7 -29.58 -59.48 33.29
CA GLU A 7 -30.45 -58.55 32.57
C GLU A 7 -30.49 -57.21 33.30
N GLU A 8 -30.65 -56.14 32.53
CA GLU A 8 -31.51 -54.95 32.74
C GLU A 8 -30.94 -53.80 31.90
N GLU A 9 -31.69 -52.96 31.19
CA GLU A 9 -33.00 -52.96 30.56
C GLU A 9 -32.97 -51.68 29.69
N ARG A 10 -33.59 -51.72 28.50
CA ARG A 10 -34.34 -50.66 27.78
C ARG A 10 -33.75 -49.23 27.72
N GLU A 11 -33.67 -48.57 26.56
CA GLU A 11 -34.83 -48.12 25.79
C GLU A 11 -34.58 -48.02 24.28
N GLU A 12 -35.68 -48.19 23.57
CA GLU A 12 -35.89 -48.22 22.12
C GLU A 12 -35.69 -46.86 21.46
N GLY A 13 -35.50 -46.85 20.13
CA GLY A 13 -35.87 -45.65 19.37
C GLY A 13 -35.16 -45.40 18.05
N THR A 14 -35.41 -46.26 17.06
CA THR A 14 -35.52 -45.89 15.63
C THR A 14 -34.37 -45.11 14.96
N LYS A 15 -33.47 -45.86 14.31
CA LYS A 15 -32.66 -45.37 13.19
C LYS A 15 -33.53 -45.23 11.94
N THR A 16 -33.97 -44.03 11.61
CA THR A 16 -34.35 -43.67 10.23
C THR A 16 -33.39 -42.62 9.70
N GLY A 17 -32.34 -43.10 9.04
CA GLY A 17 -31.39 -42.26 8.31
C GLY A 17 -32.08 -41.58 7.13
N LYS A 18 -32.56 -40.35 7.32
CA LYS A 18 -32.96 -39.47 6.22
C LYS A 18 -31.71 -39.01 5.47
N GLN A 19 -31.68 -39.35 4.19
CA GLN A 19 -30.75 -38.90 3.17
C GLN A 19 -30.48 -37.40 3.30
N LYS A 20 -29.20 -37.04 3.50
CA LYS A 20 -28.72 -35.68 3.24
C LYS A 20 -28.69 -35.48 1.73
N THR A 21 -29.75 -34.90 1.19
CA THR A 21 -29.75 -34.27 -0.14
C THR A 21 -28.69 -33.18 -0.11
N LYS A 22 -27.53 -33.46 -0.72
CA LYS A 22 -26.50 -32.46 -1.00
C LYS A 22 -27.05 -31.53 -2.09
N THR A 23 -27.78 -30.50 -1.69
CA THR A 23 -28.03 -29.36 -2.55
C THR A 23 -26.67 -28.69 -2.76
N LYS A 24 -26.05 -28.96 -3.91
CA LYS A 24 -24.92 -28.16 -4.42
C LYS A 24 -25.42 -26.72 -4.50
N LYS A 25 -25.08 -25.91 -3.49
CA LYS A 25 -25.20 -24.45 -3.60
C LYS A 25 -24.31 -24.04 -4.76
N ILE A 26 -24.95 -23.62 -5.83
CA ILE A 26 -24.32 -22.85 -6.90
C ILE A 26 -23.82 -21.58 -6.21
N LYS A 27 -22.50 -21.40 -6.11
CA LYS A 27 -21.92 -20.12 -5.68
C LYS A 27 -22.23 -19.11 -6.79
N SER A 28 -23.21 -18.25 -6.56
CA SER A 28 -23.38 -17.03 -7.34
C SER A 28 -22.14 -16.15 -7.10
N ALA A 29 -21.66 -15.48 -8.13
CA ALA A 29 -20.54 -14.54 -8.07
C ALA A 29 -20.86 -13.25 -7.28
N GLU A 30 -21.93 -13.25 -6.48
CA GLU A 30 -22.43 -12.11 -5.71
C GLU A 30 -21.94 -12.10 -4.24
N ASP A 31 -21.23 -13.14 -3.79
CA ASP A 31 -20.96 -13.37 -2.36
C ASP A 31 -19.55 -12.97 -1.88
N ASP A 32 -18.74 -12.35 -2.74
CA ASP A 32 -17.40 -11.92 -2.32
C ASP A 32 -17.47 -10.62 -1.52
N GLN A 33 -17.71 -10.75 -0.22
CA GLN A 33 -17.69 -9.64 0.73
C GLN A 33 -16.27 -9.44 1.28
N TYR A 34 -15.71 -8.25 1.03
CA TYR A 34 -14.42 -7.85 1.54
C TYR A 34 -14.57 -6.93 2.76
N ARG A 35 -13.71 -7.13 3.77
CA ARG A 35 -13.63 -6.25 4.94
C ARG A 35 -12.49 -5.25 4.76
N VAL A 36 -12.77 -3.98 5.01
CA VAL A 36 -11.78 -2.91 5.05
C VAL A 36 -11.67 -2.37 6.46
N VAL A 37 -10.47 -1.97 6.85
CA VAL A 37 -10.23 -1.26 8.11
C VAL A 37 -10.21 0.22 7.81
N ILE A 38 -11.04 0.98 8.51
CA ILE A 38 -11.14 2.43 8.39
C ILE A 38 -10.83 3.09 9.73
N GLN A 39 -10.33 4.31 9.69
CA GLN A 39 -10.07 5.09 10.89
C GLN A 39 -11.39 5.57 11.52
N LYS A 40 -11.34 5.92 12.81
CA LYS A 40 -12.51 6.39 13.56
C LYS A 40 -13.20 7.56 12.86
N GLU A 41 -12.44 8.58 12.47
CA GLU A 41 -12.96 9.76 11.79
C GLU A 41 -13.71 9.41 10.49
N SER A 42 -13.20 8.44 9.73
CA SER A 42 -13.86 7.95 8.51
C SER A 42 -15.13 7.15 8.81
N ASN A 43 -15.15 6.37 9.90
CA ASN A 43 -16.36 5.66 10.33
C ASN A 43 -17.44 6.64 10.80
N ASP A 44 -17.08 7.66 11.57
CA ASP A 44 -18.02 8.66 12.07
C ASP A 44 -18.66 9.43 10.90
N ALA A 45 -17.86 9.80 9.88
CA ALA A 45 -18.37 10.39 8.65
C ALA A 45 -19.31 9.44 7.87
N LEU A 46 -18.99 8.14 7.81
CA LEU A 46 -19.83 7.15 7.17
C LEU A 46 -21.17 6.96 7.90
N GLU A 47 -21.17 6.96 9.23
CA GLU A 47 -22.39 6.87 10.04
C GLU A 47 -23.32 8.06 9.80
N GLU A 48 -22.77 9.27 9.71
CA GLU A 48 -23.54 10.46 9.36
C GLU A 48 -24.18 10.35 7.97
N LEU A 49 -23.43 9.84 6.98
CA LEU A 49 -23.97 9.62 5.64
C LEU A 49 -25.13 8.62 5.65
N VAL A 50 -24.97 7.48 6.33
CA VAL A 50 -26.04 6.47 6.45
C VAL A 50 -27.29 7.05 7.13
N ARG A 51 -27.10 7.81 8.22
CA ARG A 51 -28.21 8.46 8.92
C ARG A 51 -28.97 9.40 7.99
N ARG A 52 -28.25 10.28 7.28
CA ARG A 52 -28.84 11.24 6.34
C ARG A 52 -29.53 10.57 5.16
N THR A 53 -29.02 9.42 4.70
CA THR A 53 -29.65 8.69 3.60
C THR A 53 -30.93 7.98 4.03
N ASN A 54 -31.00 7.51 5.28
CA ASN A 54 -32.21 6.86 5.81
C ASN A 54 -33.26 7.84 6.38
N ASP A 55 -32.88 9.09 6.65
CA ASP A 55 -33.81 10.11 7.16
C ASP A 55 -34.95 10.39 6.16
N GLY A 56 -36.19 10.11 6.57
CA GLY A 56 -37.37 10.23 5.71
C GLY A 56 -37.50 9.16 4.61
N PHE A 57 -36.66 8.13 4.61
CA PHE A 57 -36.75 7.02 3.66
C PHE A 57 -37.59 5.87 4.23
N GLU A 58 -38.89 5.84 3.90
CA GLU A 58 -39.82 4.79 4.36
C GLU A 58 -39.85 3.56 3.44
N GLY A 59 -39.22 3.64 2.26
CA GLY A 59 -39.25 2.61 1.22
C GLY A 59 -38.24 1.48 1.39
N GLY A 60 -37.40 1.52 2.42
CA GLY A 60 -36.38 0.52 2.69
C GLY A 60 -35.36 0.99 3.72
N GLU A 61 -34.26 0.25 3.84
CA GLU A 61 -33.15 0.59 4.72
C GLU A 61 -31.85 0.55 3.92
N VAL A 62 -31.06 1.61 4.03
CA VAL A 62 -29.73 1.71 3.42
C VAL A 62 -28.67 1.39 4.47
N THR A 63 -27.83 0.41 4.17
CA THR A 63 -26.77 -0.02 5.09
C THR A 63 -25.46 0.73 4.85
N LYS A 64 -24.52 0.63 5.81
CA LYS A 64 -23.14 1.13 5.65
C LYS A 64 -22.47 0.58 4.39
N SER A 65 -22.70 -0.69 4.08
CA SER A 65 -22.12 -1.34 2.90
C SER A 65 -22.62 -0.72 1.60
N ASP A 66 -23.91 -0.39 1.51
CA ASP A 66 -24.50 0.23 0.32
C ASP A 66 -23.89 1.60 0.05
N VAL A 67 -23.77 2.44 1.09
CA VAL A 67 -23.15 3.76 0.98
C VAL A 67 -21.69 3.67 0.54
N VAL A 68 -20.90 2.78 1.16
CA VAL A 68 -19.49 2.59 0.80
C VAL A 68 -19.35 2.07 -0.63
N ASN A 69 -20.14 1.08 -1.02
CA ASN A 69 -20.09 0.51 -2.36
C ASN A 69 -20.45 1.55 -3.43
N LEU A 70 -21.47 2.38 -3.18
CA LEU A 70 -21.84 3.50 -4.05
C LEU A 70 -20.69 4.51 -4.18
N LEU A 71 -20.10 4.91 -3.04
CA LEU A 71 -19.04 5.91 -3.01
C LEU A 71 -17.79 5.40 -3.75
N ILE A 72 -17.34 4.19 -3.46
CA ILE A 72 -16.17 3.58 -4.12
C ILE A 72 -16.44 3.41 -5.62
N SER A 73 -17.61 2.90 -6.01
CA SER A 73 -17.93 2.66 -7.43
C SER A 73 -17.98 3.95 -8.24
N ASN A 74 -18.48 5.03 -7.64
CA ASN A 74 -18.50 6.35 -8.28
C ASN A 74 -17.09 6.95 -8.34
N HIS A 75 -16.37 6.91 -7.22
CA HIS A 75 -15.06 7.54 -7.12
C HIS A 75 -13.96 6.80 -7.88
N ALA A 76 -14.07 5.47 -8.02
CA ALA A 76 -13.10 4.67 -8.78
C ALA A 76 -12.97 5.12 -10.24
N LYS A 77 -14.07 5.61 -10.84
CA LYS A 77 -14.09 6.12 -12.22
C LYS A 77 -13.40 7.48 -12.37
N SER A 78 -13.33 8.26 -11.29
CA SER A 78 -12.75 9.60 -11.26
C SER A 78 -11.45 9.67 -10.45
N PHE A 79 -10.91 8.53 -10.00
CA PHE A 79 -9.72 8.48 -9.16
C PHE A 79 -8.50 8.90 -9.98
N SER A 80 -7.96 10.08 -9.63
CA SER A 80 -6.98 10.81 -10.40
C SER A 80 -5.53 10.44 -10.03
N ASP A 81 -4.60 10.69 -10.96
CA ASP A 81 -3.16 10.56 -10.69
C ASP A 81 -2.68 11.44 -9.52
N SER A 82 -3.32 12.59 -9.30
CA SER A 82 -3.06 13.44 -8.13
C SER A 82 -3.37 12.73 -6.82
N GLU A 83 -4.50 12.03 -6.74
CA GLU A 83 -4.90 11.30 -5.54
C GLU A 83 -3.99 10.10 -5.29
N ILE A 84 -3.59 9.40 -6.36
CA ILE A 84 -2.58 8.34 -6.29
C ILE A 84 -1.26 8.90 -5.72
N LYS A 85 -0.79 10.05 -6.20
CA LYS A 85 0.43 10.69 -5.70
C LYS A 85 0.30 11.08 -4.23
N ASN A 86 -0.81 11.67 -3.83
CA ASN A 86 -1.07 12.05 -2.45
C ASN A 86 -1.07 10.83 -1.52
N LEU A 87 -1.71 9.73 -1.93
CA LEU A 87 -1.73 8.50 -1.15
C LEU A 87 -0.33 7.87 -1.04
N ARG A 88 0.46 7.90 -2.13
CA ARG A 88 1.86 7.44 -2.11
C ARG A 88 2.72 8.28 -1.18
N LEU A 89 2.52 9.60 -1.13
CA LEU A 89 3.23 10.50 -0.24
C LEU A 89 2.94 10.19 1.23
N LEU A 90 1.68 9.88 1.58
CA LEU A 90 1.30 9.51 2.95
C LEU A 90 2.03 8.25 3.46
N HIS A 91 2.37 7.35 2.54
CA HIS A 91 3.06 6.09 2.85
C HIS A 91 4.51 6.05 2.35
N PHE A 92 5.08 7.21 2.01
CA PHE A 92 6.44 7.29 1.50
C PHE A 92 7.44 7.01 2.63
N ASP A 93 8.37 6.08 2.36
CA ASP A 93 9.45 5.70 3.28
C ASP A 93 10.74 5.69 2.47
N GLU A 94 11.60 6.68 2.72
CA GLU A 94 12.86 6.90 2.00
C GLU A 94 13.75 5.66 2.04
N LYS A 95 13.78 4.94 3.16
CA LYS A 95 14.63 3.75 3.33
C LYS A 95 14.12 2.59 2.51
N LYS A 96 12.79 2.38 2.47
CA LYS A 96 12.19 1.34 1.62
C LYS A 96 12.39 1.64 0.14
N VAL A 97 12.23 2.90 -0.25
CA VAL A 97 12.44 3.35 -1.63
C VAL A 97 13.91 3.17 -2.04
N LEU A 98 14.85 3.58 -1.21
CA LEU A 98 16.28 3.40 -1.49
C LEU A 98 16.65 1.91 -1.60
N ARG A 99 16.13 1.05 -0.71
CA ARG A 99 16.34 -0.41 -0.81
C ARG A 99 15.76 -0.99 -2.10
N ALA A 100 14.56 -0.57 -2.50
CA ALA A 100 13.95 -1.01 -3.74
C ALA A 100 14.78 -0.58 -4.97
N LEU A 101 15.33 0.63 -4.92
CA LEU A 101 16.19 1.17 -5.98
C LEU A 101 17.53 0.42 -6.05
N LEU A 102 18.15 0.08 -4.92
CA LEU A 102 19.36 -0.74 -4.88
C LEU A 102 19.13 -2.15 -5.42
N ARG A 103 17.99 -2.79 -5.09
CA ARG A 103 17.63 -4.10 -5.65
C ARG A 103 17.51 -4.03 -7.17
N LYS A 104 16.76 -3.04 -7.68
CA LYS A 104 16.60 -2.84 -9.12
C LYS A 104 17.94 -2.59 -9.83
N ALA A 105 18.86 -1.85 -9.18
CA ALA A 105 20.17 -1.61 -9.75
C ALA A 105 21.08 -2.85 -9.74
N GLY A 106 20.89 -3.76 -8.78
CA GLY A 106 21.55 -5.06 -8.76
C GLY A 106 21.06 -6.02 -9.85
N ASP A 107 19.79 -5.92 -10.24
CA ASP A 107 19.14 -6.82 -11.20
C ASP A 107 19.26 -6.32 -12.67
N ASP A 108 19.02 -5.03 -12.93
CA ASP A 108 18.83 -4.47 -14.28
C ASP A 108 19.95 -3.51 -14.74
N GLY A 109 20.92 -3.18 -13.87
CA GLY A 109 22.05 -2.30 -14.20
C GLY A 109 22.19 -1.05 -13.33
N ASP A 110 23.24 -0.29 -13.63
CA ASP A 110 23.89 0.70 -12.78
C ASP A 110 22.96 1.77 -12.12
N LEU A 111 23.41 2.30 -10.97
CA LEU A 111 22.64 3.24 -10.14
C LEU A 111 22.38 4.57 -10.88
N PRO A 112 21.22 5.24 -10.69
CA PRO A 112 20.96 6.56 -11.30
C PRO A 112 22.03 7.60 -10.95
N SER A 113 22.34 8.47 -11.90
CA SER A 113 23.38 9.51 -11.80
C SER A 113 23.23 10.41 -10.57
N GLU A 114 21.99 10.77 -10.25
CA GLU A 114 21.61 11.63 -9.14
C GLU A 114 21.98 10.96 -7.81
N ILE A 115 21.70 9.65 -7.67
CA ILE A 115 22.05 8.89 -6.47
C ILE A 115 23.56 8.72 -6.37
N LYS A 116 24.26 8.41 -7.47
CA LYS A 116 25.73 8.35 -7.47
C LYS A 116 26.38 9.66 -7.05
N LYS A 117 25.83 10.80 -7.50
CA LYS A 117 26.29 12.13 -7.11
C LYS A 117 26.11 12.34 -5.61
N VAL A 118 24.92 12.08 -5.08
CA VAL A 118 24.64 12.18 -3.64
C VAL A 118 25.57 11.28 -2.81
N LEU A 119 25.83 10.06 -3.26
CA LEU A 119 26.77 9.14 -2.59
C LEU A 119 28.21 9.65 -2.62
N ARG A 120 28.69 10.17 -3.76
CA ARG A 120 30.03 10.77 -3.88
C ARG A 120 30.18 12.00 -2.99
N GLU A 121 29.17 12.88 -2.95
CA GLU A 121 29.14 14.04 -2.07
C GLU A 121 29.17 13.63 -0.59
N HIS A 122 28.37 12.62 -0.21
CA HIS A 122 28.35 12.10 1.16
C HIS A 122 29.69 11.49 1.60
N LEU A 123 30.41 10.87 0.67
CA LEU A 123 31.77 10.34 0.90
C LEU A 123 32.88 11.41 0.80
N GLY A 124 32.53 12.68 0.52
CA GLY A 124 33.51 13.76 0.35
C GLY A 124 34.31 13.68 -0.95
N ILE A 125 33.86 12.89 -1.93
CA ILE A 125 34.49 12.70 -3.25
C ILE A 125 33.93 13.71 -4.27
N SER A 126 33.36 14.84 -3.81
CA SER A 126 32.93 15.89 -4.74
C SER A 126 34.17 16.48 -5.42
N ASP A 127 34.17 16.55 -6.76
CA ASP A 127 35.20 17.20 -7.55
C ASP A 127 35.37 18.68 -7.12
N SER A 128 36.27 18.91 -6.16
CA SER A 128 36.76 20.25 -5.80
C SER A 128 37.81 20.76 -6.79
N SER A 129 37.80 20.27 -8.03
CA SER A 129 38.71 20.65 -9.11
C SER A 129 38.16 21.82 -9.92
N LYS A 130 37.61 22.84 -9.25
CA LYS A 130 37.38 24.17 -9.88
C LYS A 130 37.79 25.34 -9.00
N ARG A 131 38.95 25.24 -8.34
CA ARG A 131 39.69 26.40 -7.84
C ARG A 131 41.19 26.17 -7.95
N ARG A 132 41.75 26.49 -9.11
CA ARG A 132 43.11 27.04 -9.32
C ARG A 132 43.22 27.41 -10.80
N ALA A 133 42.55 28.49 -11.20
CA ALA A 133 43.07 29.27 -12.31
C ALA A 133 44.36 29.90 -11.78
N SER A 134 45.50 29.33 -12.17
CA SER A 134 46.81 29.91 -11.96
C SER A 134 46.83 31.29 -12.61
N LYS A 135 46.73 32.34 -11.79
CA LYS A 135 47.05 33.70 -12.21
C LYS A 135 48.58 33.83 -12.20
N SER A 136 49.24 33.14 -13.12
CA SER A 136 50.66 33.34 -13.40
C SER A 136 50.81 34.41 -14.47
N ALA A 137 50.79 35.66 -14.01
CA ALA A 137 51.27 36.81 -14.78
C ALA A 137 51.61 37.92 -13.78
N PHE A 138 52.60 37.68 -12.92
CA PHE A 138 53.29 38.75 -12.21
C PHE A 138 54.65 38.25 -11.70
N ASP A 139 55.67 38.49 -12.51
CA ASP A 139 57.09 38.68 -12.18
C ASP A 139 57.81 38.85 -13.54
N LEU A 140 58.74 39.76 -13.78
CA LEU A 140 59.34 40.86 -13.02
C LEU A 140 60.19 41.64 -14.06
N SER A 141 60.34 42.95 -13.86
CA SER A 141 61.16 43.90 -14.63
C SER A 141 62.61 43.47 -14.90
N THR A 142 63.18 43.99 -16.01
CA THR A 142 64.51 44.65 -16.18
C THR A 142 64.72 44.89 -17.69
N GLU A 143 65.41 45.88 -18.26
CA GLU A 143 66.10 47.10 -17.86
C GLU A 143 66.43 47.84 -19.18
N LYS A 144 66.79 49.14 -19.08
CA LYS A 144 67.21 50.03 -20.17
C LYS A 144 68.32 49.46 -21.07
N SER A 145 68.34 49.90 -22.33
CA SER A 145 69.59 50.32 -22.99
C SER A 145 69.29 51.43 -23.99
N VAL A 146 69.96 52.56 -23.77
CA VAL A 146 70.13 53.68 -24.70
C VAL A 146 71.37 53.34 -25.53
N ASP A 147 71.39 53.61 -26.83
CA ASP A 147 72.62 54.08 -27.48
C ASP A 147 72.32 54.90 -28.74
N ASN A 148 73.08 55.99 -28.81
CA ASN A 148 73.20 57.12 -29.76
C ASN A 148 72.57 57.05 -31.16
#